data_AF-A0A940L2T7-F1
#
_entry.id   AF-A0A940L2T7-F1
#
_cell.length_a   1.000
_cell.length_b   1.000
_cell.length_c   1.000
_cell.angle_alpha   90.00
_cell.angle_beta   90.00
_cell.angle_gamma   90.00
#
_symmetry.space_group_name_H-M   'P 1'
#
loop_
_entity.id
_entity.type
_entity.pdbx_description
1 polymer ?
#
loop_
_entity_poly.entity_id
_entity_poly.type
_entity_poly.pdbx_seq_one_letter_code
_entity_poly.pdbx_strand_id
1 'polypeptide(L)'
;MKLSVLFLALCLSAQAHAIREVRNGGGGMRSDAGIETFLSANLYLAEKPEAAQNIPGLTRLMAELAAMPIKESIKGQLFSAIYPTLTRNYYRVKDDAISDTTRKSIIEKYALMTHIPESKVVLLAASGWDSQTTVLFKEFYQLKDYEQAAILFHEALWLLKPELTYEQVVAVEQEAQKFFQNHNDKQAYYNFLMKLSDIFNDNNFYLFPLLSEDFQAGIFQSLLHTGRMVYSLFRI
;
A
#
# COMPACT_ATOMS: atom_id res chain seq x y z
N MET A 1 -39.25 -38.18 5.42
CA MET A 1 -38.18 -37.72 4.51
C MET A 1 -38.17 -36.22 4.21
N LYS A 2 -39.14 -35.40 4.68
CA LYS A 2 -39.17 -33.94 4.42
C LYS A 2 -38.65 -33.06 5.58
N LEU A 3 -38.48 -33.63 6.78
CA LEU A 3 -38.06 -32.86 7.98
C LEU A 3 -36.53 -32.75 8.11
N SER A 4 -35.77 -33.72 7.59
CA SER A 4 -34.31 -33.78 7.67
C SER A 4 -33.60 -32.81 6.71
N VAL A 5 -34.25 -32.42 5.60
CA VAL A 5 -33.70 -31.44 4.64
C VAL A 5 -33.79 -30.01 5.18
N LEU A 6 -34.82 -29.71 5.97
CA LEU A 6 -35.01 -28.37 6.56
C LEU A 6 -34.00 -28.09 7.68
N PHE A 7 -33.63 -29.11 8.47
CA PHE A 7 -32.65 -28.98 9.54
C PHE A 7 -31.22 -28.80 9.00
N LEU A 8 -30.88 -29.48 7.90
CA LEU A 8 -29.56 -29.33 7.27
C LEU A 8 -29.38 -27.95 6.62
N ALA A 9 -30.45 -27.36 6.06
CA ALA A 9 -30.43 -26.00 5.52
C ALA A 9 -30.27 -24.92 6.61
N LEU A 10 -30.79 -25.15 7.81
CA LEU A 10 -30.65 -24.25 8.97
C LEU A 10 -29.28 -24.35 9.67
N CYS A 11 -28.59 -25.49 9.58
CA CYS A 11 -27.22 -25.62 10.10
C CYS A 11 -26.17 -25.05 9.14
N LEU A 12 -26.46 -24.98 7.83
CA LEU A 12 -25.56 -24.38 6.83
C LEU A 12 -25.62 -22.84 6.80
N SER A 13 -26.69 -22.22 7.31
CA SER A 13 -26.76 -20.75 7.49
C SER A 13 -26.04 -20.26 8.75
N ALA A 14 -25.62 -21.16 9.65
CA ALA A 14 -24.94 -20.81 10.90
C ALA A 14 -23.39 -20.71 10.79
N GLN A 15 -22.80 -20.86 9.60
CA GLN A 15 -21.34 -20.86 9.40
C GLN A 15 -20.82 -19.79 8.42
N ALA A 16 -21.62 -18.78 8.06
CA ALA A 16 -21.21 -17.74 7.10
C ALA A 16 -20.86 -16.38 7.74
N HIS A 17 -20.61 -16.33 9.05
CA HIS A 17 -19.94 -15.20 9.68
C HIS A 17 -18.58 -15.64 10.18
N ALA A 18 -17.71 -16.03 9.23
CA ALA A 18 -16.29 -15.87 9.45
C ALA A 18 -16.06 -14.37 9.66
N ILE A 19 -15.95 -13.98 10.92
CA ILE A 19 -15.42 -12.69 11.34
C ILE A 19 -13.99 -12.66 10.79
N ARG A 20 -13.85 -12.17 9.56
CA ARG A 20 -12.58 -11.66 9.07
C ARG A 20 -12.46 -10.29 9.72
N GLU A 21 -11.71 -10.24 10.82
CA GLU A 21 -11.14 -9.00 11.31
C GLU A 21 -10.46 -8.29 10.15
N VAL A 22 -11.05 -7.20 9.67
CA VAL A 22 -10.37 -6.26 8.79
C VAL A 22 -9.51 -5.40 9.70
N ARG A 23 -8.24 -5.79 9.85
CA ARG A 23 -7.22 -5.01 10.55
C ARG A 23 -6.80 -3.84 9.65
N ASN A 24 -7.52 -2.74 9.78
CA ASN A 24 -7.20 -1.50 9.10
C ASN A 24 -5.85 -0.93 9.59
N GLY A 25 -4.87 -0.77 8.71
CA GLY A 25 -3.80 0.23 8.89
C GLY A 25 -4.30 1.68 8.71
N GLY A 26 -5.60 1.87 8.51
CA GLY A 26 -6.30 3.14 8.47
C GLY A 26 -7.49 3.13 9.44
N GLY A 27 -7.21 3.16 10.76
CA GLY A 27 -8.15 3.46 11.86
C GLY A 27 -9.63 3.57 11.50
N GLY A 28 -10.35 2.47 11.66
CA GLY A 28 -11.80 2.46 11.68
C GLY A 28 -12.33 1.33 12.57
N MET A 29 -13.39 1.61 13.32
CA MET A 29 -14.09 0.66 14.20
C MET A 29 -15.50 0.46 13.65
N ARG A 30 -16.06 -0.74 13.79
CA ARG A 30 -17.46 -1.00 13.46
C ARG A 30 -18.32 -0.80 14.70
N SER A 31 -19.31 0.07 14.64
CA SER A 31 -20.36 0.23 15.66
C SER A 31 -21.66 -0.40 15.17
N ASP A 32 -22.66 -0.53 16.06
CA ASP A 32 -23.99 -1.06 15.70
C ASP A 32 -24.71 -0.23 14.61
N ALA A 33 -24.19 0.95 14.26
CA ALA A 33 -24.68 1.84 13.22
C ALA A 33 -23.90 1.81 11.89
N GLY A 34 -22.74 1.13 11.80
CA GLY A 34 -21.95 1.04 10.57
C GLY A 34 -20.43 0.94 10.75
N ILE A 35 -19.68 1.04 9.65
CA ILE A 35 -18.22 1.14 9.65
C ILE A 35 -17.84 2.60 9.87
N GLU A 36 -17.22 2.91 11.00
CA GLU A 36 -16.71 4.24 11.32
C GLU A 36 -15.21 4.28 10.99
N THR A 37 -14.84 4.87 9.85
CA THR A 37 -13.45 5.09 9.42
C THR A 37 -12.87 6.36 10.07
N PHE A 38 -11.66 6.77 9.71
CA PHE A 38 -11.06 8.07 10.06
C PHE A 38 -11.97 9.30 9.92
N LEU A 39 -13.00 9.20 9.08
CA LEU A 39 -14.04 10.21 8.91
C LEU A 39 -15.00 10.34 10.11
N SER A 40 -14.96 9.41 11.08
CA SER A 40 -15.67 9.51 12.37
C SER A 40 -14.92 10.32 13.43
N ALA A 41 -13.59 10.43 13.30
CA ALA A 41 -12.88 11.51 13.94
C ALA A 41 -13.34 12.79 13.24
N ASN A 42 -13.86 13.77 13.99
CA ASN A 42 -14.26 15.08 13.47
C ASN A 42 -13.02 15.84 12.93
N LEU A 43 -12.46 15.38 11.81
CA LEU A 43 -11.39 16.01 11.10
C LEU A 43 -12.02 17.11 10.24
N TYR A 44 -11.71 18.37 10.54
CA TYR A 44 -12.06 19.46 9.64
C TYR A 44 -11.15 19.41 8.41
N LEU A 45 -11.67 18.82 7.34
CA LEU A 45 -11.01 18.73 6.06
C LEU A 45 -11.08 20.08 5.32
N ALA A 46 -10.19 20.27 4.33
CA ALA A 46 -10.38 21.31 3.32
C ALA A 46 -11.74 21.15 2.63
N GLU A 47 -12.34 22.26 2.19
CA GLU A 47 -13.68 22.26 1.56
C GLU A 47 -13.73 21.50 0.24
N LYS A 48 -12.57 21.33 -0.42
CA LYS A 48 -12.43 20.64 -1.69
C LYS A 48 -11.25 19.67 -1.61
N PRO A 49 -11.29 18.56 -2.37
CA PRO A 49 -10.13 17.72 -2.57
C PRO A 49 -8.94 18.53 -3.11
N GLU A 50 -7.73 18.12 -2.73
CA GLU A 50 -6.50 18.62 -3.32
C GLU A 50 -6.44 18.24 -4.80
N ALA A 51 -6.12 19.23 -5.64
CA ALA A 51 -5.82 18.97 -7.04
C ALA A 51 -4.49 18.22 -7.15
N ALA A 52 -4.31 17.39 -8.19
CA ALA A 52 -3.13 16.55 -8.33
C ALA A 52 -1.80 17.33 -8.20
N GLN A 53 -1.72 18.52 -8.79
CA GLN A 53 -0.52 19.36 -8.73
C GLN A 53 -0.20 19.91 -7.32
N ASN A 54 -1.17 19.87 -6.40
CA ASN A 54 -1.01 20.34 -5.03
C ASN A 54 -0.63 19.22 -4.05
N ILE A 55 -0.53 17.96 -4.51
CA ILE A 55 -0.21 16.81 -3.66
C ILE A 55 1.31 16.57 -3.74
N PRO A 56 2.09 16.93 -2.71
CA PRO A 56 3.55 16.73 -2.70
C PRO A 56 3.92 15.26 -2.87
N GLY A 57 5.02 14.96 -3.56
CA GLY A 57 5.48 13.60 -3.84
C GLY A 57 4.69 12.85 -4.92
N LEU A 58 3.51 13.31 -5.34
CA LEU A 58 2.68 12.61 -6.33
C LEU A 58 3.37 12.50 -7.69
N THR A 59 3.88 13.61 -8.22
CA THR A 59 4.57 13.62 -9.52
C THR A 59 5.76 12.68 -9.53
N ARG A 60 6.54 12.66 -8.44
CA ARG A 60 7.65 11.74 -8.28
C ARG A 60 7.17 10.30 -8.28
N LEU A 61 6.23 9.95 -7.40
CA LEU A 61 5.71 8.58 -7.31
C LEU A 61 5.22 8.06 -8.67
N MET A 62 4.49 8.88 -9.42
CA MET A 62 4.02 8.51 -10.76
C MET A 62 5.19 8.24 -11.73
N ALA A 63 6.24 9.06 -11.68
CA ALA A 63 7.43 8.87 -12.52
C ALA A 63 8.20 7.60 -12.14
N GLU A 64 8.39 7.34 -10.85
CA GLU A 64 9.06 6.14 -10.34
C GLU A 64 8.33 4.88 -10.82
N LEU A 65 7.02 4.81 -10.61
CA LEU A 65 6.20 3.67 -11.01
C LEU A 65 6.12 3.48 -12.54
N ALA A 66 6.09 4.57 -13.31
CA ALA A 66 6.11 4.49 -14.77
C ALA A 66 7.40 3.86 -15.29
N ALA A 67 8.54 4.22 -14.68
CA ALA A 67 9.86 3.71 -15.02
C ALA A 67 10.10 2.25 -14.59
N MET A 68 9.32 1.73 -13.64
CA MET A 68 9.47 0.36 -13.18
C MET A 68 9.14 -0.65 -14.29
N PRO A 69 9.97 -1.69 -14.49
CA PRO A 69 9.74 -2.78 -15.43
C PRO A 69 8.76 -3.84 -14.88
N ILE A 70 7.62 -3.40 -14.35
CA ILE A 70 6.53 -4.26 -13.88
C ILE A 70 5.40 -4.32 -14.93
N LYS A 71 4.51 -5.31 -14.84
CA LYS A 71 3.40 -5.48 -15.80
C LYS A 71 2.51 -4.25 -15.82
N GLU A 72 2.09 -3.84 -17.02
CA GLU A 72 1.20 -2.69 -17.23
C GLU A 72 -0.14 -2.82 -16.49
N SER A 73 -0.65 -4.04 -16.32
CA SER A 73 -1.87 -4.28 -15.53
C SER A 73 -1.71 -3.90 -14.05
N ILE A 74 -0.50 -4.00 -13.49
CA ILE A 74 -0.23 -3.62 -12.10
C ILE A 74 0.10 -2.13 -12.01
N LYS A 75 0.82 -1.56 -12.99
CA LYS A 75 0.94 -0.10 -13.10
C LYS A 75 -0.43 0.56 -13.14
N GLY A 76 -1.36 0.02 -13.94
CA GLY A 76 -2.73 0.50 -14.00
C GLY A 76 -3.45 0.46 -12.66
N GLN A 77 -3.31 -0.65 -11.90
CA GLN A 77 -3.86 -0.75 -10.54
C GLN A 77 -3.25 0.28 -9.59
N LEU A 78 -1.92 0.39 -9.55
CA LEU A 78 -1.22 1.35 -8.70
C LEU A 78 -1.61 2.80 -9.06
N PHE A 79 -1.60 3.16 -10.35
CA PHE A 79 -2.01 4.47 -10.81
C PHE A 79 -3.46 4.78 -10.45
N SER A 80 -4.38 3.81 -10.53
CA SER A 80 -5.77 4.01 -10.12
C SER A 80 -5.94 4.27 -8.62
N ALA A 81 -5.06 3.69 -7.79
CA ALA A 81 -5.06 3.88 -6.34
C ALA A 81 -4.29 5.13 -5.89
N ILE A 82 -3.47 5.72 -6.75
CA ILE A 82 -2.61 6.87 -6.44
C ILE A 82 -3.18 8.15 -7.02
N TYR A 83 -3.52 8.16 -8.31
CA TYR A 83 -3.86 9.39 -9.02
C TYR A 83 -5.26 9.89 -8.61
N PRO A 84 -5.44 11.18 -8.30
CA PRO A 84 -6.76 11.73 -7.99
C PRO A 84 -7.73 11.56 -9.16
N THR A 85 -8.93 11.07 -8.89
CA THR A 85 -10.01 10.88 -9.87
C THR A 85 -11.35 11.34 -9.26
N LEU A 86 -12.46 11.10 -9.96
CA LEU A 86 -13.79 11.34 -9.40
C LEU A 86 -14.08 10.46 -8.17
N THR A 87 -13.44 9.29 -8.07
CA THR A 87 -13.61 8.36 -6.95
C THR A 87 -12.43 8.38 -5.98
N ARG A 88 -11.24 8.80 -6.42
CA ARG A 88 -10.02 8.85 -5.61
C ARG A 88 -9.72 10.28 -5.18
N ASN A 89 -9.87 10.57 -3.88
CA ASN A 89 -9.75 11.93 -3.36
C ASN A 89 -8.64 12.07 -2.31
N TYR A 90 -8.00 13.23 -2.28
CA TYR A 90 -7.04 13.61 -1.26
C TYR A 90 -7.52 14.88 -0.56
N TYR A 91 -7.44 14.92 0.77
CA TYR A 91 -7.78 16.11 1.54
C TYR A 91 -6.65 16.46 2.47
N ARG A 92 -6.29 17.74 2.50
CA ARG A 92 -5.44 18.27 3.56
C ARG A 92 -6.26 18.45 4.84
N VAL A 93 -5.71 18.00 5.95
CA VAL A 93 -6.21 18.34 7.30
C VAL A 93 -5.79 19.78 7.60
N LYS A 94 -6.72 20.64 8.05
CA LYS A 94 -6.36 22.02 8.46
C LYS A 94 -5.55 21.97 9.76
N ASP A 95 -4.56 22.86 9.90
CA ASP A 95 -3.53 22.77 10.96
C ASP A 95 -4.11 22.88 12.40
N ASP A 96 -5.31 23.44 12.54
CA ASP A 96 -6.10 23.64 13.77
C ASP A 96 -7.30 22.68 13.89
N ALA A 97 -7.49 21.78 12.92
CA ALA A 97 -8.68 20.92 12.82
C ALA A 97 -8.70 19.76 13.82
N ILE A 98 -7.55 19.36 14.35
CA ILE A 98 -7.45 18.17 15.20
C ILE A 98 -7.13 18.62 16.61
N SER A 99 -8.11 18.52 17.50
CA SER A 99 -7.87 18.68 18.94
C SER A 99 -6.85 17.65 19.42
N ASP A 100 -6.06 17.98 20.45
CA ASP A 100 -5.11 17.03 21.04
C ASP A 100 -5.78 15.73 21.49
N THR A 101 -7.02 15.81 21.98
CA THR A 101 -7.87 14.66 22.31
C THR A 101 -8.17 13.77 21.11
N THR A 102 -8.54 14.36 19.96
CA THR A 102 -8.78 13.62 18.73
C THR A 102 -7.49 12.97 18.24
N ARG A 103 -6.38 13.72 18.24
CA ARG A 103 -5.06 13.22 17.82
C ARG A 103 -4.62 12.05 18.69
N LYS A 104 -4.78 12.16 20.01
CA LYS A 104 -4.46 11.10 20.97
C LYS A 104 -5.30 9.85 20.71
N SER A 105 -6.61 10.00 20.53
CA SER A 105 -7.49 8.85 20.24
C SER A 105 -7.11 8.12 18.95
N ILE A 106 -6.72 8.86 17.91
CA ILE A 106 -6.22 8.28 16.66
C ILE A 106 -4.93 7.49 16.91
N ILE A 107 -3.98 8.08 17.64
CA ILE A 107 -2.69 7.44 17.98
C ILE A 107 -2.91 6.18 18.80
N GLU A 108 -3.75 6.23 19.84
CA GLU A 108 -4.12 5.07 20.68
C GLU A 108 -4.68 3.92 19.83
N LYS A 109 -5.59 4.23 18.90
CA LYS A 109 -6.16 3.23 17.99
C LYS A 109 -5.09 2.64 17.07
N TYR A 110 -4.24 3.49 16.47
CA TYR A 110 -3.14 3.02 15.63
C TYR A 110 -2.17 2.13 16.39
N ALA A 111 -1.78 2.54 17.59
CA ALA A 111 -0.88 1.79 18.47
C ALA A 111 -1.46 0.41 18.80
N LEU A 112 -2.74 0.35 19.13
CA LEU A 112 -3.44 -0.91 19.40
C LEU A 112 -3.46 -1.84 18.17
N MET A 113 -3.78 -1.30 16.99
CA MET A 113 -3.91 -2.10 15.77
C MET A 113 -2.57 -2.61 15.24
N THR A 114 -1.53 -1.79 15.35
CA THR A 114 -0.18 -2.07 14.84
C THR A 114 0.74 -2.70 15.88
N HIS A 115 0.32 -2.77 17.15
CA HIS A 115 1.15 -3.18 18.28
C HIS A 115 2.42 -2.32 18.44
N ILE A 116 2.39 -1.07 17.97
CA ILE A 116 3.47 -0.09 18.10
C ILE A 116 3.19 0.80 19.31
N PRO A 117 4.19 1.16 20.14
CA PRO A 117 3.98 2.12 21.23
C PRO A 117 3.44 3.45 20.71
N GLU A 118 2.42 4.00 21.37
CA GLU A 118 1.80 5.30 21.01
C GLU A 118 2.82 6.42 20.77
N SER A 119 3.88 6.46 21.59
CA SER A 119 4.97 7.44 21.50
C SER A 119 5.78 7.38 20.20
N LYS A 120 5.65 6.28 19.43
CA LYS A 120 6.32 6.08 18.15
C LYS A 120 5.39 6.25 16.95
N VAL A 121 4.09 6.46 17.17
CA VAL A 121 3.12 6.66 16.08
C VAL A 121 3.18 8.11 15.60
N VAL A 122 3.45 8.29 14.32
CA VAL A 122 3.39 9.59 13.65
C VAL A 122 2.31 9.54 12.57
N LEU A 123 1.38 10.48 12.60
CA LEU A 123 0.31 10.58 11.61
C LEU A 123 0.81 11.40 10.42
N LEU A 124 1.00 10.74 9.29
CA LEU A 124 1.47 11.36 8.03
C LEU A 124 0.32 11.41 7.02
N ALA A 125 -0.29 10.26 6.76
CA ALA A 125 -1.47 10.12 5.94
C ALA A 125 -2.37 9.03 6.53
N ALA A 126 -3.63 8.98 6.09
CA ALA A 126 -4.51 7.86 6.35
C ALA A 126 -5.56 7.72 5.24
N SER A 127 -5.81 6.50 4.80
CA SER A 127 -6.77 6.20 3.73
C SER A 127 -7.95 5.37 4.21
N GLY A 128 -9.14 5.72 3.73
CA GLY A 128 -10.34 4.90 3.87
C GLY A 128 -10.53 4.02 2.63
N TRP A 129 -10.51 2.70 2.81
CA TRP A 129 -10.79 1.73 1.74
C TRP A 129 -12.10 2.01 1.01
N ASP A 130 -13.20 2.14 1.75
CA ASP A 130 -14.54 2.27 1.16
C ASP A 130 -14.73 3.62 0.46
N SER A 131 -14.19 4.69 1.06
CA SER A 131 -14.33 6.05 0.55
C SER A 131 -13.30 6.43 -0.51
N GLN A 132 -12.28 5.58 -0.72
CA GLN A 132 -11.13 5.86 -1.61
C GLN A 132 -10.53 7.25 -1.35
N THR A 133 -10.58 7.69 -0.09
CA THR A 133 -10.18 9.03 0.34
C THR A 133 -8.97 8.94 1.23
N THR A 134 -7.95 9.75 0.94
CA THR A 134 -6.76 9.90 1.78
C THR A 134 -6.75 11.27 2.41
N VAL A 135 -6.56 11.31 3.72
CA VAL A 135 -6.30 12.54 4.45
C VAL A 135 -4.79 12.69 4.65
N LEU A 136 -4.27 13.89 4.37
CA LEU A 136 -2.86 14.25 4.49
C LEU A 136 -2.70 15.17 5.70
N PHE A 137 -1.95 14.72 6.71
CA PHE A 137 -1.68 15.47 7.94
C PHE A 137 -0.56 16.49 7.73
N LYS A 138 -0.44 17.47 8.63
CA LYS A 138 0.57 18.54 8.52
C LYS A 138 1.99 17.99 8.44
N GLU A 139 2.28 16.91 9.16
CA GLU A 139 3.60 16.29 9.22
C GLU A 139 4.04 15.73 7.84
N PHE A 140 3.10 15.29 6.99
CA PHE A 140 3.41 14.84 5.63
C PHE A 140 4.00 15.96 4.75
N TYR A 141 3.51 17.19 4.90
CA TYR A 141 3.99 18.35 4.13
C TYR A 141 5.40 18.79 4.52
N GLN A 142 5.93 18.29 5.64
CA GLN A 142 7.28 18.60 6.14
C GLN A 142 8.33 17.58 5.68
N LEU A 143 7.89 16.46 5.12
CA LEU A 143 8.74 15.40 4.60
C LEU A 143 9.46 15.83 3.31
N LYS A 144 10.54 15.14 2.97
CA LYS A 144 11.19 15.28 1.66
C LYS A 144 10.32 14.66 0.57
N ASP A 145 10.51 15.10 -0.65
CA ASP A 145 9.73 14.67 -1.82
C ASP A 145 9.72 13.13 -2.03
N TYR A 146 10.84 12.43 -1.82
CA TYR A 146 10.88 10.96 -1.91
C TYR A 146 10.19 10.25 -0.74
N GLU A 147 10.17 10.86 0.45
CA GLU A 147 9.46 10.34 1.63
C GLU A 147 7.96 10.50 1.43
N GLN A 148 7.52 11.65 0.88
CA GLN A 148 6.13 11.88 0.49
C GLN A 148 5.66 10.87 -0.56
N ALA A 149 6.48 10.60 -1.59
CA ALA A 149 6.19 9.58 -2.58
C ALA A 149 6.04 8.18 -1.95
N ALA A 150 6.91 7.81 -1.01
CA ALA A 150 6.82 6.53 -0.31
C ALA A 150 5.55 6.41 0.55
N ILE A 151 5.16 7.48 1.25
CA ILE A 151 3.91 7.51 2.03
C ILE A 151 2.67 7.41 1.12
N LEU A 152 2.64 8.14 0.00
CA LEU A 152 1.52 8.00 -0.96
C LEU A 152 1.43 6.57 -1.54
N PHE A 153 2.57 5.92 -1.75
CA PHE A 153 2.64 4.53 -2.16
C PHE A 153 2.12 3.57 -1.07
N HIS A 154 2.49 3.80 0.20
CA HIS A 154 1.95 3.08 1.36
C HIS A 154 0.41 3.14 1.39
N GLU A 155 -0.14 4.34 1.26
CA GLU A 155 -1.59 4.55 1.26
C GLU A 155 -2.29 3.83 0.09
N ALA A 156 -1.68 3.85 -1.10
CA ALA A 156 -2.21 3.14 -2.26
C ALA A 156 -2.18 1.62 -2.09
N LEU A 157 -1.14 1.07 -1.46
CA LEU A 157 -1.09 -0.37 -1.16
C LEU A 157 -2.25 -0.79 -0.26
N TRP A 158 -2.55 -0.01 0.78
CA TRP A 158 -3.71 -0.29 1.64
C TRP A 158 -5.03 -0.31 0.89
N LEU A 159 -5.22 0.60 -0.06
CA LEU A 159 -6.43 0.66 -0.88
C LEU A 159 -6.56 -0.51 -1.86
N LEU A 160 -5.44 -1.07 -2.33
CA LEU A 160 -5.45 -2.20 -3.25
C LEU A 160 -5.49 -3.55 -2.55
N LYS A 161 -4.92 -3.62 -1.34
CA LYS A 161 -4.61 -4.87 -0.62
C LYS A 161 -4.92 -4.69 0.89
N PRO A 162 -6.20 -4.73 1.28
CA PRO A 162 -6.64 -4.50 2.66
C PRO A 162 -6.23 -5.63 3.59
N GLU A 163 -5.97 -6.82 3.04
CA GLU A 163 -5.57 -7.99 3.80
C GLU A 163 -4.10 -7.95 4.26
N LEU A 164 -3.29 -6.99 3.77
CA LEU A 164 -1.90 -6.89 4.19
C LEU A 164 -1.80 -6.55 5.68
N THR A 165 -0.76 -7.05 6.33
CA THR A 165 -0.42 -6.57 7.68
C THR A 165 0.34 -5.25 7.60
N TYR A 166 0.31 -4.49 8.69
CA TYR A 166 1.05 -3.23 8.79
C TYR A 166 2.54 -3.42 8.52
N GLU A 167 3.13 -4.47 9.06
CA GLU A 167 4.54 -4.80 8.87
C GLU A 167 4.86 -5.09 7.40
N GLN A 168 3.94 -5.72 6.66
CA GLN A 168 4.13 -5.97 5.23
C GLN A 168 4.17 -4.66 4.45
N VAL A 169 3.19 -3.77 4.67
CA VAL A 169 3.13 -2.49 3.97
C VAL A 169 4.35 -1.62 4.28
N VAL A 170 4.71 -1.48 5.57
CA VAL A 170 5.88 -0.71 5.99
C VAL A 170 7.17 -1.31 5.44
N ALA A 171 7.30 -2.63 5.39
CA ALA A 171 8.50 -3.25 4.83
C ALA A 171 8.66 -2.95 3.33
N VAL A 172 7.57 -2.78 2.58
CA VAL A 172 7.63 -2.40 1.15
C VAL A 172 7.90 -0.91 1.02
N GLU A 173 7.23 -0.07 1.83
CA GLU A 173 7.46 1.37 1.89
C GLU A 173 8.93 1.71 2.16
N GLN A 174 9.57 1.03 3.11
CA GLN A 174 10.98 1.27 3.44
C GLN A 174 11.93 0.98 2.27
N GLU A 175 11.69 -0.11 1.52
CA GLU A 175 12.51 -0.43 0.34
C GLU A 175 12.20 0.53 -0.82
N ALA A 176 10.93 0.91 -1.01
CA ALA A 176 10.53 1.93 -1.98
C ALA A 176 11.20 3.28 -1.66
N GLN A 177 11.17 3.73 -0.40
CA GLN A 177 11.80 4.97 0.03
C GLN A 177 13.31 4.97 -0.21
N LYS A 178 14.02 3.87 0.15
CA LYS A 178 15.46 3.73 -0.11
C LYS A 178 15.76 3.83 -1.61
N PHE A 179 14.98 3.15 -2.43
CA PHE A 179 15.11 3.20 -3.89
C PHE A 179 14.84 4.61 -4.43
N PHE A 180 13.74 5.24 -4.03
CA PHE A 180 13.40 6.60 -4.46
C PHE A 180 14.46 7.60 -4.01
N GLN A 181 15.04 7.43 -2.82
CA GLN A 181 16.11 8.28 -2.32
C GLN A 181 17.42 8.12 -3.12
N ASN A 182 17.74 6.90 -3.54
CA ASN A 182 18.97 6.59 -4.26
C ASN A 182 18.75 5.48 -5.31
N HIS A 183 18.52 5.88 -6.57
CA HIS A 183 18.32 4.94 -7.68
C HIS A 183 19.52 4.04 -7.98
N ASN A 184 20.71 4.36 -7.45
CA ASN A 184 21.89 3.49 -7.58
C ASN A 184 21.90 2.35 -6.55
N ASP A 185 21.03 2.37 -5.55
CA ASP A 185 20.87 1.28 -4.59
C ASP A 185 20.10 0.13 -5.23
N LYS A 186 20.82 -0.70 -6.00
CA LYS A 186 20.26 -1.87 -6.67
C LYS A 186 19.63 -2.85 -5.67
N GLN A 187 20.18 -2.95 -4.46
CA GLN A 187 19.64 -3.86 -3.44
C GLN A 187 18.25 -3.40 -3.00
N ALA A 188 18.08 -2.11 -2.70
CA ALA A 188 16.79 -1.53 -2.37
C ALA A 188 15.78 -1.71 -3.51
N TYR A 189 16.21 -1.49 -4.76
CA TYR A 189 15.38 -1.71 -5.94
C TYR A 189 14.89 -3.16 -6.07
N TYR A 190 15.78 -4.14 -5.98
CA TYR A 190 15.38 -5.56 -6.08
C TYR A 190 14.51 -5.98 -4.90
N ASN A 191 14.84 -5.56 -3.67
CA ASN A 191 14.02 -5.83 -2.50
C ASN A 191 12.62 -5.26 -2.66
N PHE A 192 12.51 -4.04 -3.21
CA PHE A 192 11.23 -3.42 -3.50
C PHE A 192 10.43 -4.26 -4.51
N LEU A 193 11.04 -4.65 -5.64
CA LEU A 193 10.39 -5.49 -6.65
C LEU A 193 9.96 -6.87 -6.12
N MET A 194 10.80 -7.53 -5.31
CA MET A 194 10.48 -8.82 -4.69
C MET A 194 9.28 -8.69 -3.74
N LYS A 195 9.28 -7.68 -2.86
CA LYS A 195 8.14 -7.46 -1.95
C LYS A 195 6.85 -7.13 -2.70
N LEU A 196 6.96 -6.35 -3.78
CA LEU A 196 5.81 -6.04 -4.63
C LEU A 196 5.30 -7.30 -5.36
N SER A 197 6.22 -8.15 -5.84
CA SER A 197 5.91 -9.46 -6.41
C SER A 197 5.06 -10.30 -5.46
N ASP A 198 5.46 -10.37 -4.19
CA ASP A 198 4.78 -11.14 -3.16
C ASP A 198 3.36 -10.60 -2.91
N ILE A 199 3.21 -9.28 -2.82
CA ILE A 199 1.90 -8.63 -2.61
C ILE A 199 0.94 -8.89 -3.78
N PHE A 200 1.44 -8.85 -5.02
CA PHE A 200 0.63 -9.05 -6.21
C PHE A 200 0.55 -10.52 -6.66
N ASN A 201 1.20 -11.44 -5.93
CA ASN A 201 1.33 -12.86 -6.27
C ASN A 201 1.80 -13.09 -7.73
N ASP A 202 2.85 -12.37 -8.14
CA ASP A 202 3.35 -12.41 -9.51
C ASP A 202 4.88 -12.49 -9.58
N ASN A 203 5.39 -13.72 -9.52
CA ASN A 203 6.82 -14.05 -9.51
C ASN A 203 7.63 -13.50 -10.70
N ASN A 204 6.98 -12.96 -11.74
CA ASN A 204 7.67 -12.39 -12.89
C ASN A 204 8.24 -10.99 -12.64
N PHE A 205 7.89 -10.34 -11.52
CA PHE A 205 8.25 -8.94 -11.21
C PHE A 205 9.74 -8.66 -11.18
N TYR A 206 10.50 -9.53 -10.53
CA TYR A 206 11.94 -9.35 -10.34
C TYR A 206 12.77 -10.15 -11.35
N LEU A 207 12.18 -11.13 -12.02
CA LEU A 207 12.88 -11.95 -13.01
C LEU A 207 13.25 -11.16 -14.26
N PHE A 208 12.32 -10.38 -14.84
CA PHE A 208 12.61 -9.59 -16.04
C PHE A 208 13.74 -8.57 -15.83
N PRO A 209 13.77 -7.80 -14.72
CA PRO A 209 14.84 -6.84 -14.47
C PRO A 209 16.20 -7.51 -14.28
N LEU A 210 16.26 -8.62 -13.52
CA LEU A 210 17.47 -9.40 -13.35
C LEU A 210 17.98 -9.94 -14.69
N LEU A 211 17.10 -10.54 -15.49
CA LEU A 211 17.46 -11.09 -16.81
C LEU A 211 17.92 -9.98 -17.77
N SER A 212 17.30 -8.81 -17.74
CA SER A 212 17.68 -7.65 -18.55
C SER A 212 19.08 -7.15 -18.17
N GLU A 213 19.39 -7.06 -16.88
CA GLU A 213 20.73 -6.68 -16.42
C GLU A 213 21.78 -7.74 -16.77
N ASP A 214 21.49 -9.02 -16.57
CA ASP A 214 22.39 -10.12 -16.93
C ASP A 214 22.67 -10.15 -18.44
N PHE A 215 21.65 -9.84 -19.26
CA PHE A 215 21.79 -9.69 -20.70
C PHE A 215 22.68 -8.51 -21.08
N GLN A 216 22.45 -7.33 -20.48
CA GLN A 216 23.28 -6.15 -20.72
C GLN A 216 24.73 -6.34 -20.24
N ALA A 217 24.94 -7.11 -19.17
CA ALA A 217 26.25 -7.47 -18.66
C ALA A 217 26.98 -8.51 -19.52
N GLY A 218 26.34 -9.04 -20.58
CA GLY A 218 26.94 -10.02 -21.48
C GLY A 218 27.10 -11.42 -20.86
N ILE A 219 26.47 -11.69 -19.71
CA ILE A 219 26.60 -12.96 -18.99
C ILE A 219 26.12 -14.12 -19.88
N PHE A 220 25.00 -13.94 -20.57
CA PHE A 220 24.49 -14.95 -21.50
C PHE A 220 25.41 -15.20 -22.71
N GLN A 221 26.09 -14.17 -23.21
CA GLN A 221 27.04 -14.31 -24.32
C GLN A 221 28.27 -15.13 -23.87
N SER A 222 28.75 -14.90 -22.65
CA SER A 222 29.84 -15.67 -22.05
C SER A 222 29.48 -17.15 -21.80
N LEU A 223 28.23 -17.43 -21.41
CA LEU A 223 27.73 -18.80 -21.21
C LEU A 223 27.56 -19.57 -22.53
N LEU A 224 27.17 -18.88 -23.61
CA LEU A 224 27.11 -19.44 -24.96
C LEU A 224 28.50 -19.78 -25.51
N HIS A 225 29.50 -18.93 -25.27
CA HIS A 225 30.88 -19.16 -25.74
C HIS A 225 31.61 -20.25 -24.96
N THR A 226 31.23 -20.51 -23.71
CA THR A 226 31.85 -21.56 -22.87
C THR A 226 31.20 -22.94 -23.04
N GLY A 227 30.14 -23.07 -23.87
CA GLY A 227 29.46 -24.33 -24.11
C GLY A 227 28.74 -24.91 -22.88
N ARG A 228 28.45 -24.09 -21.86
CA ARG A 228 27.91 -24.53 -20.56
C ARG A 228 26.40 -24.38 -20.37
N MET A 229 25.64 -23.92 -21.36
CA MET A 229 24.17 -24.03 -21.32
C MET A 229 23.77 -25.41 -21.84
N VAL A 230 23.03 -26.25 -21.10
CA VAL A 230 21.55 -26.27 -21.20
C VAL A 230 20.80 -26.61 -19.89
N TYR A 231 21.39 -27.16 -18.83
CA TYR A 231 20.55 -27.86 -17.81
C TYR A 231 20.23 -27.13 -16.48
N SER A 232 20.86 -26.01 -16.12
CA SER A 232 20.65 -25.42 -14.77
C SER A 232 19.65 -24.26 -14.70
N LEU A 233 19.29 -23.62 -15.80
CA LEU A 233 18.43 -22.42 -15.80
C LEU A 233 16.92 -22.72 -15.73
N PHE A 234 16.51 -23.98 -15.85
CA PHE A 234 15.09 -24.41 -15.79
C PHE A 234 14.73 -25.22 -14.53
N ARG A 235 15.56 -25.14 -13.47
CA ARG A 235 15.24 -25.69 -12.14
C ARG A 235 15.11 -24.57 -11.10
N ILE A 236 14.18 -23.65 -11.34
CA ILE A 236 13.60 -22.77 -10.30
C ILE A 236 12.09 -22.90 -10.41
#